data_AF-A0A839WKQ7-F1
#
_entry.id   AF-A0A839WKQ7-F1
#
_cell.length_a   1.000
_cell.length_b   1.000
_cell.length_c   1.000
_cell.angle_alpha   90.00
_cell.angle_beta   90.00
_cell.angle_gamma   90.00
#
_symmetry.space_group_name_H-M   'P 1'
#
loop_
_entity.id
_entity.type
_entity.pdbx_description
1 polymer ?
#
loop_
_entity_poly.entity_id
_entity_poly.type
_entity_poly.pdbx_seq_one_letter_code
_entity_poly.pdbx_strand_id
1 'polypeptide(L)'
;MSELINTLLSLISSNFFNKKSENEALEKFLVIFSQPNHDPRLVEYYFALATRHRYAKYHEILLIMNTRYPLATIWMYKSINRIQSVVLFRDDGMAEITSQAGWRAKSSLLVIDIFFATTFLLCTMWGANDISVIYNAIGHSEITYSMLCNAIGSGIGAMVSFLILSMTAYGWWEIINARPFVDYYNSHRNNTIDTN
;
A
#
# COMPACT_ATOMS: atom_id res chain seq x y z
N MET A 1 11.11 -25.99 -10.77
CA MET A 1 11.57 -25.01 -9.75
C MET A 1 12.71 -24.15 -10.29
N SER A 2 13.89 -24.71 -10.61
CA SER A 2 15.05 -23.93 -11.12
C SER A 2 14.75 -23.12 -12.39
N GLU A 3 14.06 -23.71 -13.38
CA GLU A 3 13.75 -23.03 -14.65
C GLU A 3 12.75 -21.87 -14.52
N LEU A 4 11.71 -22.07 -13.69
CA LEU A 4 10.78 -21.02 -13.30
C LEU A 4 11.54 -19.87 -12.62
N ILE A 5 12.39 -20.15 -11.65
CA ILE A 5 13.16 -19.13 -10.91
C ILE A 5 14.11 -18.35 -11.82
N ASN A 6 14.78 -19.01 -12.77
CA ASN A 6 15.63 -18.35 -13.76
C ASN A 6 14.83 -17.43 -14.70
N THR A 7 13.61 -17.83 -15.07
CA THR A 7 12.70 -17.01 -15.87
C THR A 7 12.17 -15.82 -15.06
N LEU A 8 11.88 -16.00 -13.77
CA LEU A 8 11.50 -14.89 -12.90
C LEU A 8 12.66 -13.89 -12.75
N LEU A 9 13.89 -14.36 -12.54
CA LEU A 9 15.08 -13.50 -12.44
C LEU A 9 15.31 -12.67 -13.71
N SER A 10 15.12 -13.25 -14.91
CA SER A 10 15.28 -12.50 -16.16
C SER A 10 14.18 -11.46 -16.38
N LEU A 11 12.97 -11.68 -15.85
CA LEU A 11 11.86 -10.72 -15.94
C LEU A 11 12.00 -9.58 -14.93
N ILE A 12 12.56 -9.86 -13.75
CA ILE A 12 12.84 -8.86 -12.70
C ILE A 12 13.80 -7.79 -13.19
N SER A 13 14.89 -8.19 -13.87
CA SER A 13 15.90 -7.26 -14.39
C SER A 13 15.34 -6.30 -15.44
N SER A 14 14.19 -6.63 -16.05
CA SER A 14 13.61 -5.86 -17.14
C SER A 14 12.59 -4.80 -16.72
N ASN A 15 11.74 -5.00 -15.69
CA ASN A 15 10.56 -4.10 -15.49
C ASN A 15 9.84 -4.05 -14.12
N PHE A 16 10.21 -4.82 -13.08
CA PHE A 16 9.27 -5.07 -11.98
C PHE A 16 9.42 -4.22 -10.69
N PHE A 17 10.63 -3.84 -10.27
CA PHE A 17 10.81 -2.99 -9.09
C PHE A 17 11.66 -1.76 -9.40
N ASN A 18 11.10 -0.60 -9.05
CA ASN A 18 11.68 0.70 -9.36
C ASN A 18 12.89 1.05 -8.45
N LYS A 19 13.20 0.22 -7.45
CA LYS A 19 14.33 0.44 -6.53
C LYS A 19 15.28 -0.75 -6.50
N LYS A 20 16.58 -0.45 -6.66
CA LYS A 20 17.68 -1.43 -6.61
C LYS A 20 17.60 -2.37 -5.40
N SER A 21 17.30 -1.83 -4.22
CA SER A 21 17.17 -2.62 -2.97
C SER A 21 16.02 -3.64 -2.99
N GLU A 22 14.93 -3.35 -3.70
CA GLU A 22 13.79 -4.27 -3.81
C GLU A 22 14.08 -5.40 -4.80
N ASN A 23 14.79 -5.09 -5.89
CA ASN A 23 15.27 -6.10 -6.82
C ASN A 23 16.27 -7.06 -6.15
N GLU A 24 17.24 -6.51 -5.40
CA GLU A 24 18.19 -7.33 -4.62
C GLU A 24 17.48 -8.21 -3.59
N ALA A 25 16.44 -7.69 -2.94
CA ALA A 25 15.65 -8.45 -1.97
C ALA A 25 14.86 -9.58 -2.64
N LEU A 26 14.28 -9.31 -3.81
CA LEU A 26 13.52 -10.30 -4.56
C LEU A 26 14.43 -11.39 -5.11
N GLU A 27 15.61 -11.04 -5.61
CA GLU A 27 16.63 -11.99 -6.05
C GLU A 27 17.03 -12.90 -4.88
N LYS A 28 17.35 -12.33 -3.72
CA LYS A 28 17.65 -13.12 -2.51
C LYS A 28 16.50 -14.01 -2.09
N PHE A 29 15.26 -13.50 -2.12
CA PHE A 29 14.06 -14.29 -1.87
C PHE A 29 13.98 -15.50 -2.83
N LEU A 30 14.11 -15.28 -4.14
CA LEU A 30 14.00 -16.34 -5.13
C LEU A 30 15.11 -17.38 -5.00
N VAL A 31 16.35 -16.93 -4.75
CA VAL A 31 17.49 -17.83 -4.52
C VAL A 31 17.26 -18.69 -3.28
N ILE A 32 16.84 -18.10 -2.15
CA ILE A 32 16.57 -18.84 -0.92
C ILE A 32 15.41 -19.80 -1.12
N PHE A 33 14.32 -19.34 -1.73
CA PHE A 33 13.14 -20.17 -2.01
C PHE A 33 13.47 -21.37 -2.92
N SER A 34 14.47 -21.24 -3.80
CA SER A 34 14.94 -22.33 -4.67
C SER A 34 15.66 -23.46 -3.94
N GLN A 35 16.19 -23.20 -2.74
CA GLN A 35 17.01 -24.16 -2.01
C GLN A 35 16.13 -25.23 -1.35
N PRO A 36 16.57 -26.51 -1.36
CA PRO A 36 15.94 -27.54 -0.56
C PRO A 36 16.14 -27.22 0.94
N ASN A 37 15.09 -27.36 1.74
CA ASN A 37 15.09 -27.08 3.20
C ASN A 37 15.49 -25.64 3.58
N HIS A 38 15.10 -24.65 2.78
CA HIS A 38 15.29 -23.24 3.14
C HIS A 38 14.56 -22.85 4.44
N ASP A 39 15.09 -21.85 5.16
CA ASP A 39 14.46 -21.33 6.37
C ASP A 39 13.22 -20.48 6.01
N PRO A 40 12.00 -20.86 6.47
CA PRO A 40 10.78 -20.10 6.24
C PRO A 40 10.87 -18.64 6.69
N ARG A 41 11.58 -18.35 7.78
CA ARG A 41 11.70 -16.98 8.32
C ARG A 41 12.55 -16.08 7.42
N LEU A 42 13.58 -16.64 6.79
CA LEU A 42 14.39 -15.89 5.82
C LEU A 42 13.58 -15.60 4.55
N VAL A 43 12.76 -16.56 4.12
CA VAL A 43 11.84 -16.35 2.99
C VAL A 43 10.85 -15.23 3.29
N GLU A 44 10.19 -15.27 4.46
CA GLU A 44 9.29 -14.20 4.91
C GLU A 44 9.99 -12.84 4.95
N TYR A 45 11.20 -12.78 5.50
CA TYR A 45 11.98 -11.55 5.60
C TYR A 45 12.29 -10.93 4.25
N TYR A 46 12.88 -11.70 3.32
CA TYR A 46 13.26 -11.16 2.00
C TYR A 46 12.03 -10.86 1.13
N PHE A 47 10.97 -11.67 1.25
CA PHE A 47 9.71 -11.40 0.58
C PHE A 47 9.05 -10.11 1.08
N ALA A 48 9.01 -9.89 2.40
CA ALA A 48 8.53 -8.66 3.01
C ALA A 48 9.35 -7.45 2.55
N LEU A 49 10.67 -7.59 2.45
CA LEU A 49 11.55 -6.52 2.00
C LEU A 49 11.38 -6.19 0.51
N ALA A 50 11.17 -7.21 -0.33
CA ALA A 50 10.88 -7.06 -1.76
C ALA A 50 9.52 -6.39 -2.02
N THR A 51 8.49 -6.83 -1.28
CA THR A 51 7.10 -6.35 -1.46
C THR A 51 6.77 -5.12 -0.61
N ARG A 52 7.66 -4.70 0.29
CA ARG A 52 7.39 -3.72 1.37
C ARG A 52 6.17 -4.06 2.21
N HIS A 53 5.82 -5.33 2.27
CA HIS A 53 4.74 -5.82 3.10
C HIS A 53 5.22 -5.91 4.55
N ARG A 54 4.38 -5.53 5.52
CA ARG A 54 4.79 -5.49 6.93
C ARG A 54 4.95 -6.88 7.56
N TYR A 55 4.08 -7.82 7.17
CA TYR A 55 4.04 -9.19 7.73
C TYR A 55 3.49 -10.18 6.70
N ALA A 56 4.30 -10.68 5.77
CA ALA A 56 3.87 -11.77 4.88
C ALA A 56 4.17 -13.11 5.57
N LYS A 57 3.19 -13.99 5.66
CA LYS A 57 3.40 -15.33 6.25
C LYS A 57 3.91 -16.29 5.19
N TYR A 58 4.74 -17.24 5.59
CA TYR A 58 5.33 -18.23 4.68
C TYR A 58 4.28 -19.02 3.90
N HIS A 59 3.16 -19.38 4.54
CA HIS A 59 2.04 -20.04 3.86
C HIS A 59 1.44 -19.20 2.72
N GLU A 60 1.28 -17.88 2.91
CA GLU A 60 0.79 -16.97 1.87
C GLU A 60 1.77 -16.89 0.70
N ILE A 61 3.07 -16.89 1.01
CA ILE A 61 4.14 -16.88 0.02
C ILE A 61 4.10 -18.17 -0.82
N LEU A 62 3.96 -19.33 -0.18
CA LEU A 62 3.80 -20.61 -0.89
C LEU A 62 2.61 -20.58 -1.85
N LEU A 63 1.48 -20.06 -1.38
CA LEU A 63 0.25 -19.92 -2.17
C LEU A 63 0.41 -18.97 -3.36
N ILE A 64 1.16 -17.88 -3.20
CA ILE A 64 1.50 -16.96 -4.31
C ILE A 64 2.43 -17.64 -5.32
N MET A 65 3.45 -18.34 -4.83
CA MET A 65 4.45 -19.01 -5.66
C MET A 65 3.88 -20.19 -6.45
N ASN A 66 2.77 -20.77 -6.00
CA ASN A 66 2.05 -21.84 -6.71
C ASN A 66 1.03 -21.34 -7.75
N THR A 67 0.99 -20.05 -8.05
CA THR A 67 0.17 -19.53 -9.15
C THR A 67 0.84 -19.78 -10.50
N ARG A 68 0.05 -19.76 -11.59
CA ARG A 68 0.57 -19.85 -12.96
C ARG A 68 1.54 -18.72 -13.32
N TYR A 69 1.39 -17.55 -12.70
CA TYR A 69 2.20 -16.35 -12.94
C TYR A 69 2.68 -15.71 -11.63
N PRO A 70 3.65 -16.33 -10.93
CA PRO A 70 4.01 -15.94 -9.56
C PRO A 70 4.56 -14.51 -9.47
N LEU A 71 5.34 -14.03 -10.44
CA LEU A 71 5.81 -12.63 -10.45
C LEU A 71 4.67 -11.62 -10.57
N ALA A 72 3.70 -11.88 -11.44
CA ALA A 72 2.55 -10.99 -11.61
C ALA A 72 1.72 -10.95 -10.31
N THR A 73 1.53 -12.11 -9.69
CA THR A 73 0.85 -12.22 -8.38
C THR A 73 1.61 -11.50 -7.28
N ILE A 74 2.95 -11.62 -7.20
CA ILE A 74 3.80 -10.88 -6.24
C ILE A 74 3.66 -9.36 -6.43
N TRP A 75 3.66 -8.89 -7.68
CA TRP A 75 3.54 -7.47 -8.00
C TRP A 75 2.15 -6.91 -7.62
N MET A 76 1.08 -7.65 -7.92
CA MET A 76 -0.26 -7.28 -7.50
C MET A 76 -0.39 -7.32 -5.97
N TYR A 77 0.15 -8.35 -5.32
CA TYR A 77 0.17 -8.49 -3.87
C TYR A 77 0.86 -7.29 -3.19
N LYS A 78 2.06 -6.92 -3.68
CA LYS A 78 2.79 -5.71 -3.26
C LYS A 78 1.94 -4.45 -3.35
N SER A 79 1.11 -4.35 -4.39
CA SER A 79 0.31 -3.16 -4.65
C SER A 79 -0.95 -3.06 -3.77
N ILE A 80 -1.36 -4.15 -3.13
CA ILE A 80 -2.67 -4.29 -2.49
C ILE A 80 -2.58 -4.45 -0.98
N ASN A 81 -1.68 -5.27 -0.47
CA ASN A 81 -1.64 -5.59 0.97
C ASN A 81 -0.65 -4.74 1.77
N ARG A 82 -0.19 -3.60 1.22
CA ARG A 82 0.96 -2.87 1.74
C ARG A 82 0.78 -2.43 3.21
N ILE A 83 -0.43 -2.04 3.62
CA ILE A 83 -0.68 -1.52 4.98
C ILE A 83 -1.81 -2.27 5.70
N GLN A 84 -2.88 -2.68 5.02
CA GLN A 84 -4.11 -3.14 5.68
C GLN A 84 -4.43 -4.65 5.54
N SER A 85 -3.57 -5.48 4.94
CA SER A 85 -3.86 -6.92 4.75
C SER A 85 -5.31 -7.16 4.29
N VAL A 86 -5.73 -6.42 3.26
CA VAL A 86 -7.10 -6.45 2.69
C VAL A 86 -7.43 -7.79 2.02
N VAL A 87 -6.42 -8.61 1.74
CA VAL A 87 -6.57 -9.97 1.20
C VAL A 87 -5.94 -10.98 2.15
N LEU A 88 -6.71 -12.01 2.48
CA LEU A 88 -6.30 -13.17 3.27
C LEU A 88 -6.25 -14.40 2.36
N PHE A 89 -5.21 -15.21 2.52
CA PHE A 89 -5.17 -16.53 1.91
C PHE A 89 -5.61 -17.59 2.92
N ARG A 90 -6.52 -18.45 2.49
CA ARG A 90 -7.09 -19.56 3.28
C ARG A 90 -6.34 -20.85 3.00
N ASP A 91 -6.45 -21.80 3.94
CA ASP A 91 -5.78 -23.10 3.87
C ASP A 91 -6.29 -23.97 2.70
N ASP A 92 -7.49 -23.69 2.18
CA ASP A 92 -8.06 -24.29 0.96
C ASP A 92 -7.47 -23.71 -0.35
N GLY A 93 -6.43 -22.86 -0.21
CA GLY A 93 -5.76 -22.18 -1.30
C GLY A 93 -6.58 -21.09 -1.97
N MET A 94 -7.70 -20.64 -1.38
CA MET A 94 -8.48 -19.51 -1.89
C MET A 94 -7.94 -18.20 -1.29
N ALA A 95 -7.93 -17.14 -2.09
CA ALA A 95 -7.82 -15.78 -1.58
C ALA A 95 -9.22 -15.21 -1.31
N GLU A 96 -9.36 -14.49 -0.21
CA GLU A 96 -10.59 -13.81 0.20
C GLU A 96 -10.30 -12.36 0.61
N ILE A 97 -11.28 -11.50 0.37
CA ILE A 97 -11.23 -10.12 0.85
C ILE A 97 -11.55 -10.11 2.35
N THR A 98 -10.70 -9.46 3.15
CA THR A 98 -10.90 -9.36 4.59
C THR A 98 -11.96 -8.32 4.95
N SER A 99 -12.40 -8.33 6.21
CA SER A 99 -13.30 -7.30 6.74
C SER A 99 -12.73 -5.88 6.66
N GLN A 100 -11.41 -5.73 6.50
CA GLN A 100 -10.74 -4.43 6.30
C GLN A 100 -11.10 -3.76 4.96
N ALA A 101 -11.60 -4.52 3.99
CA ALA A 101 -12.20 -4.00 2.75
C ALA A 101 -13.73 -4.15 2.72
N GLY A 102 -14.33 -4.49 3.87
CA GLY A 102 -15.77 -4.62 4.06
C GLY A 102 -16.49 -3.27 4.14
N TRP A 103 -17.83 -3.31 4.13
CA TRP A 103 -18.68 -2.11 4.12
C TRP A 103 -18.37 -1.16 5.29
N ARG A 104 -18.19 -1.70 6.50
CA ARG A 104 -17.87 -0.88 7.69
C ARG A 104 -16.55 -0.11 7.54
N ALA A 105 -15.49 -0.76 7.04
CA ALA A 105 -14.20 -0.10 6.84
C ALA A 105 -14.28 0.99 5.76
N LYS A 106 -15.00 0.72 4.65
CA LYS A 106 -15.30 1.70 3.60
C LYS A 106 -16.07 2.91 4.16
N SER A 107 -17.10 2.67 4.97
CA SER A 107 -17.87 3.74 5.60
C SER A 107 -17.02 4.57 6.55
N SER A 108 -16.17 3.94 7.37
CA SER A 108 -15.25 4.67 8.26
C SER A 108 -14.26 5.54 7.50
N LEU A 109 -13.64 5.00 6.44
CA LEU A 109 -12.74 5.76 5.55
C LEU A 109 -13.46 6.95 4.90
N LEU A 110 -14.67 6.73 4.40
CA LEU A 110 -15.49 7.79 3.79
C LEU A 110 -15.82 8.91 4.79
N VAL A 111 -16.12 8.58 6.04
CA VAL A 111 -16.39 9.58 7.09
C VAL A 111 -15.12 10.40 7.39
N ILE A 112 -13.96 9.74 7.47
CA ILE A 112 -12.67 10.42 7.64
C ILE A 112 -12.43 11.38 6.47
N ASP A 113 -12.65 10.93 5.23
CA ASP A 113 -12.46 11.76 4.04
C ASP A 113 -13.36 12.99 4.05
N ILE A 114 -14.66 12.84 4.36
CA ILE A 114 -15.57 13.99 4.42
C ILE A 114 -15.12 14.97 5.49
N PHE A 115 -14.75 14.49 6.68
CA PHE A 115 -14.32 15.34 7.77
C PHE A 115 -13.04 16.12 7.44
N PHE A 116 -12.02 15.44 6.92
CA PHE A 116 -10.75 16.07 6.59
C PHE A 116 -10.79 16.88 5.30
N ALA A 117 -11.63 16.53 4.33
CA ALA A 117 -11.88 17.39 3.17
C ALA A 117 -12.55 18.70 3.59
N THR A 118 -13.54 18.63 4.47
CA THR A 118 -14.20 19.83 5.01
C THR A 118 -13.21 20.68 5.80
N THR A 119 -12.42 20.05 6.67
CA THR A 119 -11.38 20.74 7.46
C THR A 119 -10.33 21.39 6.56
N PHE A 120 -9.87 20.69 5.52
CA PHE A 120 -8.94 21.21 4.54
C PHE A 120 -9.49 22.46 3.83
N LEU A 121 -10.74 22.40 3.37
CA LEU A 121 -11.40 23.54 2.71
C LEU A 121 -11.55 24.74 3.65
N LEU A 122 -11.94 24.52 4.90
CA LEU A 122 -12.05 25.58 5.90
C LEU A 122 -10.69 26.20 6.24
N CYS A 123 -9.66 25.38 6.48
CA CYS A 123 -8.32 25.87 6.79
C CYS A 123 -7.69 26.62 5.60
N THR A 124 -7.90 26.16 4.36
CA THR A 124 -7.40 26.87 3.17
C THR A 124 -8.13 28.19 2.93
N MET A 125 -9.45 28.21 3.14
CA MET A 125 -10.23 29.45 3.09
C MET A 125 -9.78 30.45 4.16
N TRP A 126 -9.56 30.00 5.40
CA TRP A 126 -9.03 30.85 6.46
C TRP A 126 -7.61 31.31 6.16
N GLY A 127 -6.74 30.43 5.66
CA GLY A 127 -5.38 30.81 5.27
C GLY A 127 -5.35 31.87 4.17
N ALA A 128 -6.22 31.76 3.17
CA ALA A 128 -6.35 32.79 2.13
C ALA A 128 -6.81 34.13 2.72
N ASN A 129 -7.75 34.11 3.67
CA ASN A 129 -8.20 35.30 4.37
C ASN A 129 -7.10 35.91 5.25
N ASP A 130 -6.36 35.09 6.01
CA ASP A 130 -5.25 35.53 6.85
C ASP A 130 -4.15 36.20 6.03
N ILE A 131 -3.80 35.64 4.87
CA ILE A 131 -2.85 36.22 3.92
C ILE A 131 -3.36 37.58 3.40
N SER A 132 -4.65 37.68 3.06
CA SER A 132 -5.25 38.94 2.62
C SER A 132 -5.19 40.02 3.71
N VAL A 133 -5.47 39.64 4.96
CA VAL A 133 -5.41 40.56 6.12
C VAL A 133 -3.97 41.02 6.36
N ILE A 134 -2.99 40.10 6.33
CA ILE A 134 -1.57 40.43 6.47
C ILE A 134 -1.11 41.35 5.34
N TYR A 135 -1.48 41.06 4.10
CA TYR A 135 -1.12 41.88 2.93
C TYR A 135 -1.64 43.31 3.07
N ASN A 136 -2.88 43.48 3.52
CA ASN A 136 -3.45 44.79 3.79
C ASN A 136 -2.72 45.49 4.96
N ALA A 137 -2.41 44.78 6.04
CA ALA A 137 -1.71 45.32 7.20
C ALA A 137 -0.25 45.72 6.89
N ILE A 138 0.41 45.05 5.94
CA ILE A 138 1.74 45.45 5.44
C ILE A 138 1.67 46.85 4.81
N GLY A 139 0.63 47.13 4.02
CA GLY A 139 0.41 48.44 3.40
C GLY A 139 0.25 49.59 4.40
N HIS A 140 -0.11 49.26 5.64
CA HIS A 140 -0.33 50.22 6.73
C HIS A 140 0.69 50.11 7.88
N SER A 141 1.66 49.19 7.80
CA SER A 141 2.63 48.89 8.89
C SER A 141 1.98 48.45 10.22
N GLU A 142 0.84 47.77 10.16
CA GLU A 142 0.02 47.37 11.33
C GLU A 142 0.08 45.86 11.63
N ILE A 143 1.14 45.17 11.18
CA ILE A 143 1.25 43.72 11.36
C ILE A 143 1.38 43.38 12.85
N THR A 144 0.51 42.50 13.33
CA THR A 144 0.54 42.00 14.71
C THR A 144 0.98 40.54 14.76
N TYR A 145 1.53 40.13 15.91
CA TYR A 145 1.92 38.74 16.15
C TYR A 145 0.75 37.76 16.05
N SER A 146 -0.46 38.16 16.48
CA SER A 146 -1.66 37.33 16.39
C SER A 146 -2.08 37.04 14.95
N MET A 147 -1.92 37.99 14.03
CA MET A 147 -2.16 37.78 12.60
C MET A 147 -1.23 36.70 12.03
N LEU A 148 0.06 36.73 12.41
CA LEU A 148 1.03 35.71 12.00
C LEU A 148 0.71 34.34 12.59
N CYS A 149 0.32 34.27 13.86
CA CYS A 149 -0.09 33.02 14.50
C CYS A 149 -1.32 32.38 13.82
N ASN A 150 -2.31 33.18 13.44
CA ASN A 150 -3.50 32.69 12.75
C ASN A 150 -3.15 32.11 11.37
N ALA A 151 -2.33 32.83 10.59
CA ALA A 151 -1.87 32.36 9.28
C ALA A 151 -1.06 31.06 9.36
N ILE A 152 -0.20 30.93 10.38
CA ILE A 152 0.56 29.69 10.62
C ILE A 152 -0.39 28.55 11.02
N GLY A 153 -1.36 28.83 11.91
CA GLY A 153 -2.33 27.85 12.36
C GLY A 153 -3.20 27.29 11.22
N SER A 154 -3.71 28.17 10.35
CA SER A 154 -4.49 27.78 9.17
C SER A 154 -3.64 26.98 8.17
N GLY A 155 -2.39 27.38 7.95
CA GLY A 155 -1.43 26.63 7.11
C GLY A 155 -1.13 25.22 7.63
N ILE A 156 -0.88 25.07 8.94
CA ILE A 156 -0.64 23.76 9.57
C ILE A 156 -1.90 22.89 9.46
N GLY A 157 -3.08 23.44 9.76
CA GLY A 157 -4.36 22.72 9.67
C GLY A 157 -4.64 22.18 8.27
N ALA A 158 -4.37 22.98 7.23
CA ALA A 158 -4.47 22.55 5.84
C ALA A 158 -3.46 21.43 5.51
N MET A 159 -2.20 21.57 5.92
CA MET A 159 -1.17 20.56 5.67
C MET A 159 -1.50 19.21 6.33
N VAL A 160 -1.91 19.22 7.60
CA VAL A 160 -2.29 18.00 8.34
C VAL A 160 -3.48 17.32 7.67
N SER A 161 -4.50 18.10 7.28
CA SER A 161 -5.68 17.56 6.60
C SER A 161 -5.32 16.94 5.25
N PHE A 162 -4.44 17.58 4.48
CA PHE A 162 -3.95 17.04 3.21
C PHE A 162 -3.16 15.73 3.39
N LEU A 163 -2.31 15.64 4.42
CA LEU A 163 -1.55 14.42 4.71
C LEU A 163 -2.48 13.26 5.07
N ILE A 164 -3.52 13.51 5.86
CA ILE A 164 -4.49 12.49 6.25
C ILE A 164 -5.30 12.03 5.03
N LEU A 165 -5.78 12.95 4.19
CA LEU A 165 -6.45 12.62 2.92
C LEU A 165 -5.55 11.82 1.97
N SER A 166 -4.25 12.14 1.95
CA SER A 166 -3.28 11.38 1.16
C SER A 166 -3.15 9.95 1.68
N MET A 167 -3.14 9.76 3.01
CA MET A 167 -3.11 8.43 3.62
C MET A 167 -4.37 7.62 3.36
N THR A 168 -5.55 8.23 3.44
CA THR A 168 -6.82 7.54 3.14
C THR A 168 -6.96 7.19 1.66
N ALA A 169 -6.41 8.01 0.75
CA ALA A 169 -6.34 7.68 -0.67
C ALA A 169 -5.56 6.39 -0.94
N TYR A 170 -4.45 6.15 -0.21
CA TYR A 170 -3.76 4.86 -0.27
C TYR A 170 -4.62 3.71 0.26
N GLY A 171 -5.39 3.91 1.33
CA GLY A 171 -6.35 2.91 1.82
C GLY A 171 -7.42 2.56 0.78
N TRP A 172 -7.98 3.55 0.09
CA TRP A 172 -8.92 3.32 -1.01
C TRP A 172 -8.30 2.53 -2.15
N TRP A 173 -7.06 2.84 -2.52
CA TRP A 173 -6.33 2.09 -3.54
C TRP A 173 -6.23 0.60 -3.19
N GLU A 174 -5.86 0.27 -1.96
CA GLU A 174 -5.79 -1.12 -1.48
C GLU A 174 -7.16 -1.80 -1.57
N ILE A 175 -8.23 -1.15 -1.11
CA ILE A 175 -9.59 -1.70 -1.08
C ILE A 175 -10.18 -1.89 -2.49
N ILE A 176 -9.96 -0.95 -3.40
CA ILE A 176 -10.49 -1.01 -4.77
C ILE A 176 -9.81 -2.14 -5.55
N ASN A 177 -8.49 -2.29 -5.39
CA ASN A 177 -7.72 -3.28 -6.13
C ASN A 177 -7.73 -4.69 -5.51
N ALA A 178 -8.14 -4.82 -4.24
CA ALA A 178 -8.24 -6.11 -3.55
C ALA A 178 -9.15 -7.11 -4.29
N ARG A 179 -10.31 -6.68 -4.78
CA ARG A 179 -11.25 -7.56 -5.48
C ARG A 179 -10.71 -8.07 -6.82
N PRO A 180 -10.25 -7.21 -7.75
CA PRO A 180 -9.59 -7.66 -8.98
C PRO A 180 -8.44 -8.64 -8.73
N PHE A 181 -7.66 -8.45 -7.67
CA PHE A 181 -6.59 -9.39 -7.32
C PHE A 181 -7.09 -10.72 -6.82
N VAL A 182 -8.10 -10.75 -5.94
CA VAL A 182 -8.68 -11.99 -5.45
C VAL A 182 -9.23 -12.80 -6.64
N ASP A 183 -9.93 -12.15 -7.55
CA ASP A 183 -10.49 -12.78 -8.75
C ASP A 183 -9.37 -13.28 -9.69
N TYR A 184 -8.31 -12.49 -9.89
CA TYR A 184 -7.12 -12.89 -10.66
C TYR A 184 -6.39 -14.08 -10.02
N TYR A 185 -6.13 -14.02 -8.71
CA TYR A 185 -5.45 -15.07 -7.98
C TYR A 185 -6.24 -16.38 -8.04
N ASN A 186 -7.52 -16.35 -7.71
CA ASN A 186 -8.36 -17.55 -7.67
C ASN A 186 -8.57 -18.18 -9.06
N SER A 187 -8.50 -17.39 -10.14
CA SER A 187 -8.56 -17.91 -11.52
C SER A 187 -7.22 -18.45 -12.04
N HIS A 188 -6.09 -18.06 -11.46
CA HIS A 188 -4.75 -18.42 -11.91
C HIS A 188 -3.97 -19.28 -10.92
N ARG A 189 -4.59 -19.69 -9.81
CA ARG A 189 -4.03 -20.68 -8.90
C ARG A 189 -3.94 -22.03 -9.60
N ASN A 190 -2.83 -22.73 -9.42
CA ASN A 190 -2.74 -24.10 -9.92
C ASN A 190 -3.61 -25.00 -9.03
N ASN A 191 -4.56 -25.73 -9.64
CA ASN A 191 -5.32 -26.76 -8.93
C ASN A 191 -4.42 -27.97 -8.69
N THR A 192 -3.50 -27.88 -7.74
CA THR A 192 -2.71 -29.03 -7.27
C THR A 192 -3.30 -29.69 -6.02
N ILE A 193 -4.55 -29.35 -5.66
CA ILE A 193 -5.22 -29.85 -4.44
C ILE A 193 -5.87 -31.24 -4.66
N ASP A 194 -6.04 -31.71 -5.90
CA ASP A 194 -6.67 -33.03 -6.18
C ASP A 194 -5.71 -34.22 -6.23
N THR A 195 -4.43 -34.05 -5.90
CA THR A 195 -3.47 -35.17 -5.85
C THR A 195 -2.65 -35.13 -4.57
N ASN A 196 -3.27 -35.54 -3.47
CA ASN A 196 -2.64 -36.29 -2.36
C ASN A 196 -3.72 -36.87 -1.45
#